data_AF-A0A9W6S729-F1
#
_entry.id   AF-A0A9W6S729-F1
#
_cell.length_a   1.000
_cell.length_b   1.000
_cell.length_c   1.000
_cell.angle_alpha   90.00
_cell.angle_beta   90.00
_cell.angle_gamma   90.00
#
_symmetry.space_group_name_H-M   'P 1'
#
loop_
_entity.id
_entity.type
_entity.pdbx_description
1 polymer ?
#
loop_
_entity_poly.entity_id
_entity_poly.type
_entity_poly.pdbx_seq_one_letter_code
_entity_poly.pdbx_strand_id
1 'polypeptide(L)'
;MLRATLVIAFLVVPVLEIYVILQVGHAIGGWPTVALLVLESVLGAWIIRREGRRAWRALTEAFRQGGLPDRELADAALVLVGGVLLLTPGFLTDVAGLLFVLPFTRPLIRRLLSVYVGRRVRVAQSRAAASFEGFGGMARPRHEPGPQSGSAGGTDTGHRVVQGEVIEEDRDPR
;
A
#
# COMPACT_ATOMS: atom_id res chain seq x y z
N MET A 1 -10.14 -14.28 -7.14
CA MET A 1 -9.07 -15.02 -6.43
C MET A 1 -8.75 -14.39 -5.08
N LEU A 2 -8.30 -13.12 -4.99
CA LEU A 2 -7.92 -12.49 -3.72
C LEU A 2 -9.02 -12.54 -2.63
N ARG A 3 -10.28 -12.29 -3.01
CA ARG A 3 -11.43 -12.36 -2.08
C ARG A 3 -11.60 -13.76 -1.46
N ALA A 4 -11.50 -14.81 -2.27
CA ALA A 4 -11.62 -16.19 -1.79
C ALA A 4 -10.44 -16.58 -0.90
N THR A 5 -9.22 -16.15 -1.23
CA THR A 5 -8.02 -16.41 -0.41
C THR A 5 -8.15 -15.81 0.99
N LEU A 6 -8.69 -14.59 1.12
CA LEU A 6 -8.90 -13.96 2.43
C LEU A 6 -9.93 -14.71 3.28
N VAL A 7 -11.03 -15.15 2.67
CA VAL A 7 -12.06 -15.93 3.37
C VAL A 7 -11.51 -17.27 3.84
N ILE A 8 -10.73 -17.96 2.98
CA ILE A 8 -10.08 -19.23 3.34
C ILE A 8 -9.09 -19.01 4.47
N ALA A 9 -8.23 -17.99 4.39
CA ALA A 9 -7.26 -17.68 5.43
C ALA A 9 -7.95 -17.37 6.77
N PHE A 10 -9.03 -16.57 6.75
CA PHE A 10 -9.81 -16.24 7.93
C PHE A 10 -10.48 -17.46 8.58
N LEU A 11 -10.81 -18.50 7.82
CA LEU A 11 -11.36 -19.75 8.36
C LEU A 11 -10.27 -20.70 8.86
N VAL A 12 -9.21 -20.89 8.07
CA VAL A 12 -8.17 -21.89 8.33
C VAL A 12 -7.29 -21.48 9.51
N VAL A 13 -6.94 -20.19 9.63
CA VAL A 13 -6.05 -19.73 10.69
C VAL A 13 -6.65 -20.00 12.08
N PRO A 14 -7.89 -19.56 12.43
CA PRO A 14 -8.49 -19.85 13.73
C PRO A 14 -8.63 -21.36 14.04
N VAL A 15 -8.91 -22.18 13.03
CA VAL A 15 -9.01 -23.64 13.20
C VAL A 15 -7.65 -24.23 13.58
N LEU A 16 -6.59 -23.79 12.91
CA LEU A 16 -5.23 -24.24 13.21
C LEU A 16 -4.78 -23.77 14.59
N GLU A 17 -5.18 -22.55 14.97
CA GLU A 17 -4.97 -21.96 16.29
C GLU A 17 -5.56 -22.85 17.39
N ILE A 18 -6.84 -23.20 17.27
CA ILE A 18 -7.53 -24.06 18.25
C ILE A 18 -6.85 -25.43 18.31
N TYR A 19 -6.48 -26.00 17.15
CA TYR A 19 -5.77 -27.27 17.10
C TYR A 19 -4.47 -27.23 17.90
N VAL A 20 -3.66 -26.17 17.73
CA VAL A 20 -2.38 -26.03 18.45
C VAL A 20 -2.60 -25.81 19.94
N ILE A 21 -3.57 -24.96 20.33
CA ILE A 21 -3.92 -24.72 21.74
C ILE A 21 -4.34 -26.03 22.41
N LEU A 22 -5.17 -26.85 21.75
CA LEU A 22 -5.57 -28.15 22.27
C LEU A 22 -4.38 -29.09 22.43
N GLN A 23 -3.45 -29.10 21.47
CA GLN A 23 -2.29 -29.97 21.51
C GLN A 23 -1.32 -29.60 22.62
N VAL A 24 -1.10 -28.31 22.85
CA VAL A 24 -0.35 -27.80 24.01
C VAL A 24 -1.12 -28.12 25.31
N GLY A 25 -2.43 -27.91 25.32
CA GLY A 25 -3.34 -28.26 26.41
C GLY A 25 -3.24 -29.72 26.85
N HIS A 26 -3.13 -30.65 25.89
CA HIS A 26 -2.91 -32.06 26.17
C HIS A 26 -1.49 -32.37 26.66
N ALA A 27 -0.48 -31.62 26.19
CA ALA A 27 0.91 -31.86 26.56
C ALA A 27 1.27 -31.36 27.96
N ILE A 28 0.79 -30.18 28.35
CA ILE A 28 1.17 -29.50 29.62
C ILE A 28 -0.01 -29.22 30.55
N GLY A 29 -1.25 -29.46 30.12
CA GLY A 29 -2.47 -29.19 30.89
C GLY A 29 -3.12 -27.84 30.56
N GLY A 30 -4.42 -27.73 30.85
CA GLY A 30 -5.22 -26.54 30.51
C GLY A 30 -4.76 -25.26 31.21
N TRP A 31 -4.61 -25.30 32.54
CA TRP A 31 -4.18 -24.12 33.33
C TRP A 31 -2.79 -23.60 32.93
N PRO A 32 -1.75 -24.45 32.78
CA PRO A 32 -0.46 -24.02 32.24
C PRO A 32 -0.55 -23.43 30.83
N THR A 33 -1.40 -23.97 29.95
CA THR A 33 -1.60 -23.45 28.60
C THR A 33 -2.20 -22.05 28.60
N VAL A 34 -3.20 -21.80 29.46
CA VAL A 34 -3.77 -20.47 29.66
C VAL A 34 -2.73 -19.49 30.20
N ALA A 35 -1.93 -19.91 31.19
CA ALA A 35 -0.85 -19.07 31.72
C ALA A 35 0.19 -18.71 30.64
N LEU A 36 0.51 -19.66 29.75
CA LEU A 36 1.45 -19.46 28.65
C LEU A 36 0.89 -18.47 27.62
N LEU A 37 -0.39 -18.59 27.23
CA LEU A 37 -1.08 -17.63 26.36
C LEU A 37 -1.09 -16.21 26.94
N VAL A 38 -1.35 -16.08 28.24
CA VAL A 38 -1.31 -14.78 28.94
C VAL A 38 0.11 -14.22 28.95
N LEU A 39 1.10 -15.07 29.25
CA LEU A 39 2.50 -14.66 29.28
C LEU A 39 2.98 -14.16 27.91
N GLU A 40 2.69 -14.91 26.84
CA GLU A 40 3.02 -14.52 25.47
C GLU A 40 2.31 -13.23 25.07
N SER A 41 1.01 -13.09 25.35
CA SER A 41 0.25 -11.85 25.11
C SER A 41 0.88 -10.64 25.80
N VAL A 42 1.28 -10.78 27.07
CA VAL A 42 1.94 -9.70 27.84
C VAL A 42 3.30 -9.36 27.23
N LEU A 43 4.07 -10.38 26.85
CA LEU A 43 5.38 -10.20 26.23
C LEU A 43 5.26 -9.49 24.88
N GLY A 44 4.31 -9.91 24.05
CA GLY A 44 3.97 -9.29 22.78
C GLY A 44 3.57 -7.82 22.95
N ALA A 45 2.64 -7.54 23.87
CA ALA A 45 2.21 -6.18 24.20
C ALA A 45 3.38 -5.29 24.66
N TRP A 46 4.32 -5.85 25.43
CA TRP A 46 5.52 -5.15 25.86
C TRP A 46 6.44 -4.80 24.69
N ILE A 47 6.68 -5.74 23.76
CA ILE A 47 7.49 -5.52 22.56
C ILE A 47 6.82 -4.47 21.64
N ILE A 48 5.51 -4.57 21.40
CA ILE A 48 4.74 -3.59 20.61
C ILE A 48 4.86 -2.20 21.22
N ARG A 49 4.72 -2.06 22.54
CA ARG A 49 4.91 -0.77 23.23
C ARG A 49 6.31 -0.21 23.04
N ARG A 50 7.33 -1.06 22.97
CA ARG A 50 8.73 -0.62 22.76
C ARG A 50 8.96 -0.20 21.31
N GLU A 51 8.67 -1.07 20.35
CA GLU A 51 8.95 -0.83 18.92
C GLU A 51 7.96 0.14 18.29
N GLY A 52 6.70 0.16 18.74
CA GLY A 52 5.69 1.11 18.28
C GLY A 52 6.05 2.56 18.60
N ARG A 53 6.55 2.82 19.82
CA ARG A 53 7.05 4.16 20.17
C ARG A 53 8.26 4.56 19.32
N ARG A 54 9.15 3.61 19.00
CA ARG A 54 10.32 3.86 18.15
C ARG A 54 9.92 4.19 16.72
N ALA A 55 9.03 3.39 16.13
CA ALA A 55 8.50 3.61 14.78
C ALA A 55 7.73 4.93 14.69
N TRP A 56 6.89 5.24 15.68
CA TRP A 56 6.13 6.49 15.73
C TRP A 56 7.04 7.72 15.82
N ARG A 57 8.08 7.66 16.67
CA ARG A 57 9.07 8.75 16.77
C ARG A 57 9.83 8.95 15.46
N ALA A 58 10.30 7.87 14.83
CA ALA A 58 10.99 7.94 13.55
C ALA A 58 10.11 8.55 12.46
N LEU A 59 8.84 8.14 12.40
CA LEU A 59 7.86 8.70 11.46
C LEU A 59 7.63 10.20 11.70
N THR A 60 7.41 10.60 12.94
CA THR A 60 7.18 12.02 13.30
C THR A 60 8.41 12.88 12.97
N GLU A 61 9.61 12.36 13.24
CA GLU A 61 10.87 13.05 12.97
C GLU A 61 11.10 13.22 11.46
N ALA A 62 10.82 12.21 10.66
CA ALA A 62 10.95 12.29 9.21
C ALA A 62 9.97 13.30 8.58
N PHE A 63 8.74 13.41 9.12
CA PHE A 63 7.79 14.46 8.72
C PHE A 63 8.27 15.87 9.09
N ARG A 64 8.88 16.05 10.27
CA ARG A 64 9.45 17.34 10.69
C ARG A 64 10.60 17.79 9.81
N GLN A 65 11.36 16.85 9.25
CA GLN A 65 12.46 17.12 8.33
C GLN A 65 12.00 17.40 6.89
N GLY A 66 10.68 17.39 6.62
CA GLY A 66 10.11 17.67 5.30
C GLY A 66 10.35 16.58 4.25
N GLY A 67 10.78 15.38 4.66
CA GLY A 67 11.01 14.25 3.76
C GLY A 67 9.75 13.41 3.52
N LEU A 68 9.73 12.64 2.43
CA LEU A 68 8.74 11.59 2.17
C LEU A 68 9.20 10.28 2.87
N PRO A 69 8.59 9.88 3.99
CA PRO A 69 9.15 8.87 4.89
C PRO A 69 8.70 7.45 4.52
N ASP A 70 9.04 6.98 3.32
CA ASP A 70 8.60 5.68 2.79
C ASP A 70 9.00 4.50 3.67
N ARG A 71 10.19 4.58 4.28
CA ARG A 71 10.67 3.55 5.19
C ARG A 71 9.90 3.63 6.50
N GLU A 72 9.91 4.76 7.16
CA GLU A 72 9.32 4.92 8.48
C GLU A 72 7.81 4.59 8.47
N LEU A 73 7.11 4.90 7.36
CA LEU A 73 5.73 4.48 7.13
C LEU A 73 5.57 2.95 7.07
N ALA A 74 6.40 2.26 6.28
CA ALA A 74 6.38 0.80 6.23
C ALA A 74 6.73 0.19 7.60
N ASP A 75 7.64 0.80 8.36
CA ASP A 75 8.00 0.32 9.69
C ASP A 75 6.87 0.52 10.70
N ALA A 76 6.17 1.65 10.66
CA ALA A 76 4.99 1.90 11.48
C ALA A 76 3.83 0.95 11.10
N ALA A 77 3.60 0.72 9.81
CA ALA A 77 2.58 -0.21 9.33
C ALA A 77 2.86 -1.65 9.78
N LEU A 78 4.12 -2.11 9.72
CA LEU A 78 4.51 -3.44 10.21
C LEU A 78 4.29 -3.59 11.72
N VAL A 79 4.59 -2.56 12.53
CA VAL A 79 4.26 -2.61 13.96
C VAL A 79 2.75 -2.69 14.18
N LEU A 80 1.97 -1.89 13.44
CA LEU A 80 0.52 -1.84 13.62
C LEU A 80 -0.12 -3.19 13.26
N VAL A 81 0.25 -3.75 12.10
CA VAL A 81 -0.24 -5.06 11.65
C VAL A 81 0.20 -6.15 12.61
N GLY A 82 1.48 -6.20 12.99
CA GLY A 82 1.98 -7.18 13.95
C GLY A 82 1.31 -7.05 15.32
N GLY A 83 0.99 -5.82 15.74
CA GLY A 83 0.28 -5.54 16.98
C GLY A 83 -1.19 -5.97 16.97
N VAL A 84 -1.89 -5.80 15.85
CA VAL A 84 -3.26 -6.31 15.67
C VAL A 84 -3.27 -7.84 15.67
N LEU A 85 -2.28 -8.47 15.03
CA LEU A 85 -2.12 -9.92 15.05
C LEU A 85 -1.92 -10.44 16.49
N LEU A 86 -0.98 -9.86 17.23
CA LEU A 86 -0.71 -10.19 18.65
C LEU A 86 -1.87 -9.89 19.61
N LEU A 87 -2.86 -9.09 19.19
CA LEU A 87 -4.07 -8.86 19.98
C LEU A 87 -5.02 -10.06 19.91
N THR A 88 -4.83 -10.95 18.93
CA THR A 88 -5.61 -12.16 18.73
C THR A 88 -4.82 -13.33 19.33
N PRO A 89 -5.11 -13.76 20.58
CA PRO A 89 -4.28 -14.76 21.26
C PRO A 89 -4.39 -16.10 20.56
N GLY A 90 -3.26 -16.65 20.09
CA GLY A 90 -3.30 -17.80 19.17
C GLY A 90 -2.05 -18.68 19.05
N PHE A 91 -0.95 -18.39 19.74
CA PHE A 91 0.38 -19.03 19.54
C PHE A 91 0.94 -18.82 18.11
N LEU A 92 0.27 -19.30 17.06
CA LEU A 92 0.70 -19.13 15.67
C LEU A 92 0.66 -17.67 15.25
N THR A 93 -0.45 -17.00 15.55
CA THR A 93 -0.69 -15.59 15.26
C THR A 93 0.24 -14.72 16.11
N ASP A 94 0.57 -15.16 17.33
CA ASP A 94 1.51 -14.47 18.20
C ASP A 94 2.94 -14.57 17.66
N VAL A 95 3.39 -15.75 17.23
CA VAL A 95 4.69 -15.93 16.54
C VAL A 95 4.76 -15.08 15.27
N ALA A 96 3.72 -15.12 14.43
CA ALA A 96 3.65 -14.33 13.21
C ALA A 96 3.67 -12.81 13.51
N GLY A 97 2.92 -12.39 14.52
CA GLY A 97 2.89 -10.99 14.97
C GLY A 97 4.23 -10.54 15.54
N LEU A 98 4.91 -11.37 16.35
CA LEU A 98 6.26 -11.09 16.83
C LEU A 98 7.25 -10.94 15.67
N LEU A 99 7.17 -11.82 14.67
CA LEU A 99 7.97 -11.74 13.45
C LEU A 99 7.78 -10.42 12.71
N PHE A 100 6.56 -9.87 12.67
CA PHE A 100 6.32 -8.56 12.06
C PHE A 100 6.84 -7.38 12.91
N VAL A 101 6.81 -7.50 14.24
CA VAL A 101 7.21 -6.41 15.14
C VAL A 101 8.74 -6.33 15.30
N LEU A 102 9.43 -7.47 15.34
CA LEU A 102 10.86 -7.55 15.66
C LEU A 102 11.75 -6.79 14.65
N PRO A 103 12.75 -6.01 15.12
CA PRO A 103 13.58 -5.19 14.23
C PRO A 103 14.53 -5.99 13.34
N PHE A 104 14.92 -7.20 13.76
CA PHE A 104 15.84 -8.06 13.01
C PHE A 104 15.17 -8.70 11.78
N THR A 105 13.86 -8.92 11.84
CA THR A 105 13.07 -9.53 10.77
C THR A 105 12.55 -8.50 9.75
N ARG A 106 12.49 -7.22 10.10
CA ARG A 106 12.07 -6.10 9.21
C ARG A 106 12.77 -6.05 7.85
N PRO A 107 14.10 -6.09 7.73
CA PRO A 107 14.76 -6.02 6.43
C PRO A 107 14.46 -7.26 5.56
N LEU A 108 14.31 -8.43 6.17
CA LEU A 108 13.97 -9.68 5.48
C LEU A 108 12.51 -9.65 4.99
N ILE A 109 11.58 -9.27 5.86
CA ILE A 109 10.15 -9.15 5.54
C ILE A 109 9.93 -8.07 4.49
N ARG A 110 10.59 -6.91 4.58
CA ARG A 110 10.55 -5.88 3.54
C ARG A 110 11.02 -6.39 2.19
N ARG A 111 12.08 -7.20 2.16
CA ARG A 111 12.61 -7.77 0.91
C ARG A 111 11.65 -8.81 0.32
N LEU A 112 11.02 -9.62 1.15
CA LEU A 112 9.95 -10.54 0.68
C LEU A 112 8.73 -9.77 0.18
N LEU A 113 8.27 -8.77 0.93
CA LEU A 113 7.13 -7.94 0.54
C LEU A 113 7.44 -7.17 -0.74
N SER A 114 8.61 -6.56 -0.90
CA SER A 114 8.94 -5.80 -2.12
C SER A 114 9.01 -6.69 -3.36
N VAL A 115 9.45 -7.94 -3.23
CA VAL A 115 9.42 -8.93 -4.33
C VAL A 115 7.99 -9.36 -4.67
N TYR A 116 7.15 -9.59 -3.66
CA TYR A 116 5.77 -10.03 -3.85
C TYR A 116 4.85 -8.90 -4.35
N VAL A 117 4.96 -7.72 -3.74
CA VAL A 117 4.24 -6.49 -4.07
C VAL A 117 4.75 -5.90 -5.38
N GLY A 118 6.06 -5.91 -5.66
CA GLY A 118 6.62 -5.44 -6.93
C GLY A 118 6.11 -6.22 -8.15
N ARG A 119 5.78 -7.51 -8.00
CA ARG A 119 5.10 -8.29 -9.06
C ARG A 119 3.63 -7.91 -9.24
N ARG A 120 2.96 -7.47 -8.18
CA ARG A 120 1.52 -7.11 -8.20
C ARG A 120 1.27 -5.65 -8.56
N VAL A 121 2.14 -4.72 -8.14
CA VAL A 121 2.02 -3.27 -8.40
C VAL A 121 2.28 -2.95 -9.86
N ARG A 122 3.20 -3.63 -10.54
CA ARG A 122 3.35 -3.47 -12.01
C ARG A 122 2.07 -3.85 -12.77
N VAL A 123 1.38 -4.89 -12.31
CA VAL A 123 0.11 -5.37 -12.90
C VAL A 123 -1.09 -4.48 -12.48
N ALA A 124 -1.08 -3.94 -11.26
CA ALA A 124 -2.09 -3.02 -10.77
C ALA A 124 -1.95 -1.62 -11.38
N GLN A 125 -0.73 -1.11 -11.60
CA GLN A 125 -0.46 0.13 -12.32
C GLN A 125 -0.86 0.02 -13.79
N SER A 126 -0.59 -1.10 -14.47
CA SER A 126 -1.07 -1.29 -15.84
C SER A 126 -2.61 -1.35 -15.93
N ARG A 127 -3.29 -1.81 -14.87
CA ARG A 127 -4.76 -1.82 -14.80
C ARG A 127 -5.34 -0.47 -14.39
N ALA A 128 -4.71 0.23 -13.47
CA ALA A 128 -5.12 1.57 -13.03
C ALA A 128 -4.87 2.62 -14.12
N ALA A 129 -3.75 2.53 -14.84
CA ALA A 129 -3.47 3.34 -16.03
C ALA A 129 -4.49 3.07 -17.15
N ALA A 130 -4.81 1.80 -17.43
CA ALA A 130 -5.86 1.43 -18.37
C ALA A 130 -7.28 1.87 -17.91
N SER A 131 -7.52 1.94 -16.60
CA SER A 131 -8.79 2.42 -16.03
C SER A 131 -8.92 3.94 -16.10
N PHE A 132 -7.81 4.68 -16.02
CA PHE A 132 -7.77 6.14 -16.22
C PHE A 132 -7.91 6.52 -17.70
N GLU A 133 -7.33 5.73 -18.61
CA GLU A 133 -7.47 5.94 -20.06
C GLU A 133 -8.90 5.64 -20.56
N GLY A 134 -9.62 4.74 -19.89
CA GLY A 134 -11.01 4.39 -20.21
C GLY A 134 -12.07 5.43 -19.83
N PHE A 135 -11.76 6.41 -18.96
CA PHE A 135 -12.72 7.45 -18.53
C PHE A 135 -12.57 8.77 -19.32
N GLY A 136 -11.46 8.97 -20.05
CA GLY A 136 -11.16 10.22 -20.78
C GLY A 136 -11.16 10.10 -22.31
N GLY A 137 -11.48 8.95 -22.87
CA GLY A 137 -11.24 8.62 -24.29
C GLY A 137 -12.31 9.08 -25.31
N MET A 138 -12.98 10.21 -25.11
CA MET A 138 -13.95 10.75 -26.08
C MET A 138 -13.57 12.14 -26.60
N ALA A 139 -12.37 12.27 -27.18
CA ALA A 139 -12.04 13.37 -28.08
C ALA A 139 -10.73 13.06 -28.84
N ARG A 140 -10.81 12.26 -29.90
CA ARG A 140 -9.81 12.32 -30.97
C ARG A 140 -10.50 12.75 -32.26
N PRO A 141 -10.20 13.94 -32.82
CA PRO A 141 -10.67 14.29 -34.14
C PRO A 141 -10.03 13.34 -35.14
N ARG A 142 -10.88 12.68 -35.93
CA ARG A 142 -10.48 11.85 -37.07
C ARG A 142 -9.76 12.75 -38.07
N HIS A 143 -8.45 12.57 -38.22
CA HIS A 143 -7.69 13.16 -39.31
C HIS A 143 -7.97 12.28 -40.55
N GLU A 144 -8.83 12.76 -41.45
CA GLU A 144 -9.01 12.14 -42.76
C GLU A 144 -7.73 12.33 -43.59
N PRO A 145 -7.15 11.28 -44.18
CA PRO A 145 -6.08 11.44 -45.16
C PRO A 145 -6.71 11.92 -46.48
N GLY A 146 -6.59 13.21 -46.77
CA GLY A 146 -6.89 13.75 -48.09
C GLY A 146 -5.91 13.23 -49.15
N PRO A 147 -6.31 13.13 -50.44
CA PRO A 147 -5.50 12.51 -51.48
C PRO A 147 -4.26 13.37 -51.78
N GLN A 148 -3.07 12.77 -51.72
CA GLN A 148 -1.85 13.42 -52.18
C GLN A 148 -1.84 13.48 -53.70
N SER A 149 -2.20 14.64 -54.24
CA SER A 149 -1.95 14.99 -55.63
C SER A 149 -1.01 16.19 -55.70
N GLY A 150 0.25 15.91 -56.02
CA GLY A 150 1.06 16.68 -56.97
C GLY A 150 1.57 18.07 -56.57
N SER A 151 2.90 18.15 -56.48
CA SER A 151 3.76 19.08 -57.25
C SER A 151 3.61 20.60 -57.13
N ALA A 152 4.78 21.22 -56.95
CA ALA A 152 5.22 22.55 -57.40
C ALA A 152 5.00 23.76 -56.47
N GLY A 153 6.13 24.25 -55.95
CA GLY A 153 6.63 25.60 -56.24
C GLY A 153 5.89 26.81 -55.64
N GLY A 154 6.63 27.61 -54.87
CA GLY A 154 6.26 29.00 -54.60
C GLY A 154 6.67 29.51 -53.23
N THR A 155 7.75 30.26 -53.18
CA THR A 155 8.05 31.24 -52.14
C THR A 155 6.93 32.28 -52.05
N ASP A 156 6.36 32.51 -50.87
CA ASP A 156 5.78 33.82 -50.55
C ASP A 156 5.84 34.12 -49.04
N THR A 157 6.10 35.39 -48.77
CA THR A 157 6.29 36.04 -47.48
C THR A 157 4.92 36.33 -46.88
N GLY A 158 4.67 36.02 -45.60
CA GLY A 158 3.35 36.32 -45.05
C GLY A 158 3.19 36.09 -43.57
N HIS A 159 3.27 37.19 -42.82
CA HIS A 159 2.63 37.45 -41.52
C HIS A 159 1.63 36.37 -41.04
N ARG A 160 1.92 35.75 -39.89
CA ARG A 160 0.93 34.95 -39.15
C ARG A 160 -0.06 35.90 -38.48
N VAL A 161 -1.16 36.19 -39.18
CA VAL A 161 -2.30 36.92 -38.60
C VAL A 161 -3.07 35.95 -37.71
N VAL A 162 -3.03 36.19 -36.40
CA VAL A 162 -3.89 35.51 -35.42
C VAL A 162 -5.08 36.43 -35.20
N GLN A 163 -6.26 36.03 -35.66
CA GLN A 163 -7.49 36.75 -35.42
C GLN A 163 -7.95 36.42 -33.99
N GLY A 164 -7.81 37.37 -33.08
CA GLY A 164 -8.32 37.29 -31.71
C GLY A 164 -9.49 38.25 -31.52
N GLU A 165 -10.57 37.77 -30.90
CA GLU A 165 -11.69 38.59 -30.46
C GLU A 165 -11.29 39.30 -29.15
N VAL A 166 -11.42 40.63 -29.11
CA VAL A 166 -11.11 41.44 -27.92
C VAL A 166 -12.37 41.52 -27.08
N ILE A 167 -12.34 40.91 -25.89
CA ILE A 167 -13.38 41.09 -24.87
C ILE A 167 -12.94 42.28 -24.01
N GLU A 168 -13.61 43.43 -24.18
CA GLU A 168 -13.44 44.58 -23.28
C GLU A 168 -14.10 44.26 -21.93
N GLU A 169 -13.29 44.09 -20.89
CA GLU A 169 -13.75 43.99 -19.51
C GLU A 169 -13.98 45.41 -18.99
N ASP A 170 -15.26 45.80 -18.91
CA ASP A 170 -15.73 47.11 -18.46
C ASP A 170 -15.37 47.29 -16.97
N ARG A 171 -14.23 47.93 -16.70
CA ARG A 171 -13.76 48.23 -15.35
C ARG A 171 -14.07 49.69 -15.03
N ASP A 172 -15.26 49.94 -14.51
CA ASP A 172 -15.69 51.25 -14.00
C ASP A 172 -14.89 51.63 -12.74
N PRO A 173 -14.18 52.78 -12.71
CA PRO A 173 -13.58 53.33 -11.52
C PRO A 173 -14.42 54.52 -11.02
N ARG A 174 -15.20 54.32 -9.95
CA ARG A 174 -15.65 55.39 -9.06
C ARG A 174 -15.53 54.98 -7.60
#